data_AF-A0A4U8UDR5-F1
#
_entry.id   AF-A0A4U8UDR5-F1
#
_cell.length_a   1.000
_cell.length_b   1.000
_cell.length_c   1.000
_cell.angle_alpha   90.00
_cell.angle_beta   90.00
_cell.angle_gamma   90.00
#
_symmetry.space_group_name_H-M   'P 1'
#
loop_
_entity.id
_entity.type
_entity.pdbx_description
1 polymer ?
#
loop_
_entity_poly.entity_id
_entity_poly.type
_entity_poly.pdbx_seq_one_letter_code
_entity_poly.pdbx_strand_id
1 'polypeptide(L)'
;MTSISDLRVFLGIWAGIFAVFLFSGILLHDIYRIWAIIGLGVALALQVYPKVSTPLYIAQVKLGSVIGWCISRATLVVLFALVFVPLGLVFRIIGRNVLGARLDKENDSYLISRQKQPVSMKNQF
;
A
#
# COMPACT_ATOMS: atom_id res chain seq x y z
N MET A 1 -20.88 3.36 -11.54
CA MET A 1 -21.65 2.33 -12.27
C MET A 1 -20.92 1.01 -12.08
N THR A 2 -21.46 0.10 -11.27
CA THR A 2 -20.88 -1.23 -11.08
C THR A 2 -21.14 -2.07 -12.33
N SER A 3 -20.10 -2.47 -13.06
CA SER A 3 -20.27 -3.32 -14.24
C SER A 3 -20.66 -4.73 -13.79
N ILE A 4 -21.54 -5.39 -14.55
CA ILE A 4 -21.95 -6.79 -14.27
C ILE A 4 -20.72 -7.71 -14.29
N SER A 5 -19.72 -7.41 -15.12
CA SER A 5 -18.46 -8.14 -15.18
C SER A 5 -17.68 -8.06 -13.87
N ASP A 6 -17.65 -6.89 -13.21
CA ASP A 6 -16.93 -6.70 -11.94
C ASP A 6 -17.53 -7.58 -10.83
N LEU A 7 -18.86 -7.67 -10.78
CA LEU A 7 -19.56 -8.50 -9.81
C LEU A 7 -19.32 -9.99 -10.04
N ARG A 8 -19.21 -10.42 -11.31
CA ARG A 8 -18.88 -11.81 -11.64
C ARG A 8 -17.45 -12.16 -11.26
N VAL A 9 -16.49 -11.27 -11.50
CA VAL A 9 -15.10 -11.44 -11.07
C VAL A 9 -15.02 -11.52 -9.55
N PHE A 10 -15.70 -10.62 -8.84
CA PHE A 10 -15.79 -10.63 -7.39
C PHE A 10 -16.34 -11.96 -6.85
N LEU A 11 -17.48 -12.43 -7.38
CA LEU A 11 -18.06 -13.71 -6.99
C LEU A 11 -17.15 -14.89 -7.34
N GLY A 12 -16.45 -14.84 -8.48
CA GLY A 12 -15.48 -15.85 -8.88
C GLY A 12 -14.29 -15.95 -7.93
N ILE A 13 -13.77 -14.81 -7.45
CA ILE A 13 -12.71 -14.77 -6.42
C ILE A 13 -13.20 -15.41 -5.13
N TRP A 14 -14.40 -15.05 -4.66
CA TRP A 14 -14.98 -15.65 -3.46
C TRP A 14 -15.24 -17.15 -3.60
N ALA A 15 -15.76 -17.59 -4.74
CA ALA A 15 -15.93 -19.02 -5.05
C ALA A 15 -14.57 -19.75 -5.03
N GLY A 16 -13.53 -19.17 -5.62
CA GLY A 16 -12.18 -19.72 -5.58
C GLY A 16 -11.63 -19.82 -4.15
N ILE A 17 -11.80 -18.79 -3.33
CA ILE A 17 -11.41 -18.80 -1.92
C ILE A 17 -12.13 -19.95 -1.17
N PHE A 18 -13.45 -20.05 -1.30
CA PHE A 18 -14.20 -21.12 -0.65
C PHE A 18 -13.83 -22.51 -1.18
N ALA A 19 -13.51 -22.67 -2.47
CA ALA A 19 -13.03 -23.92 -3.03
C ALA A 19 -11.66 -24.33 -2.46
N VAL A 20 -10.72 -23.38 -2.30
CA VAL A 20 -9.42 -23.63 -1.66
C VAL A 20 -9.60 -24.01 -0.19
N PHE A 21 -10.48 -23.32 0.53
CA PHE A 21 -10.82 -23.67 1.91
C PHE A 21 -11.47 -25.05 2.02
N LEU A 22 -12.29 -25.46 1.06
CA LEU A 22 -12.90 -26.77 1.01
C LEU A 22 -11.88 -27.88 0.73
N PHE A 23 -10.91 -27.61 -0.14
CA PHE A 23 -9.79 -28.50 -0.42
C PHE A 23 -8.84 -28.64 0.78
N SER A 24 -8.48 -27.52 1.43
CA SER A 24 -7.65 -27.51 2.64
C SER A 24 -8.39 -28.07 3.87
N GLY A 25 -9.69 -27.83 3.97
CA GLY A 25 -10.57 -28.32 5.03
C GLY A 25 -10.81 -29.83 5.01
N ILE A 26 -10.29 -30.56 4.01
CA ILE A 26 -10.19 -32.02 4.05
C ILE A 26 -9.21 -32.49 5.16
N LEU A 27 -8.34 -31.60 5.67
CA LEU A 27 -7.31 -31.89 6.68
C LEU A 27 -7.66 -31.42 8.11
N LEU A 28 -8.64 -30.52 8.31
CA LEU A 28 -8.95 -29.90 9.62
C LEU A 28 -10.47 -29.81 9.85
N HIS A 29 -10.97 -30.58 10.84
CA HIS A 29 -12.28 -30.57 11.54
C HIS A 29 -13.57 -30.21 10.74
N ASP A 30 -14.59 -31.08 10.84
CA ASP A 30 -15.86 -31.06 10.06
C ASP A 30 -16.63 -29.73 10.02
N ILE A 31 -16.53 -28.89 11.05
CA ILE A 31 -17.35 -27.67 11.16
C ILE A 31 -17.01 -26.67 10.04
N TYR A 32 -15.73 -26.48 9.72
CA TYR A 32 -15.28 -25.50 8.72
C TYR A 32 -15.66 -25.91 7.30
N ARG A 33 -15.75 -27.22 7.06
CA ARG A 33 -16.13 -27.80 5.78
C ARG A 33 -17.58 -27.49 5.42
N ILE A 34 -18.50 -27.54 6.39
CA ILE A 34 -19.92 -27.21 6.17
C ILE A 34 -20.07 -25.75 5.75
N TRP A 35 -19.40 -24.83 6.44
CA TRP A 35 -19.40 -23.41 6.09
C TRP A 35 -18.80 -23.14 4.70
N ALA A 36 -17.72 -23.85 4.34
CA ALA A 36 -17.11 -23.72 3.02
C ALA A 36 -18.04 -24.23 1.89
N ILE A 37 -18.76 -25.34 2.10
CA ILE A 37 -19.73 -25.86 1.14
C ILE A 37 -20.88 -24.88 0.94
N ILE A 38 -21.45 -24.35 2.03
CA ILE A 38 -22.53 -23.37 1.98
C ILE A 38 -22.05 -22.10 1.27
N GLY A 39 -20.88 -21.58 1.63
CA GLY A 39 -20.30 -20.39 1.02
C GLY A 39 -20.05 -20.56 -0.48
N LEU A 40 -19.52 -21.70 -0.90
CA LEU A 40 -19.31 -22.03 -2.31
C LEU A 40 -20.64 -22.14 -3.08
N GLY A 41 -21.63 -22.83 -2.51
CA GLY A 41 -22.96 -22.99 -3.11
C GLY A 41 -23.66 -21.65 -3.31
N VAL A 42 -23.59 -20.77 -2.30
CA VAL A 42 -24.14 -19.40 -2.38
C VAL A 42 -23.39 -18.57 -3.43
N ALA A 43 -22.07 -18.63 -3.47
CA ALA A 43 -21.27 -17.88 -4.45
C ALA A 43 -21.59 -18.30 -5.90
N LEU A 44 -21.73 -19.60 -6.17
CA LEU A 44 -22.11 -20.15 -7.47
C LEU A 44 -23.56 -19.80 -7.84
N ALA A 45 -24.50 -19.89 -6.89
CA ALA A 45 -25.89 -19.52 -7.13
C ALA A 45 -26.05 -18.03 -7.47
N LEU A 46 -25.32 -17.16 -6.78
CA LEU A 46 -25.33 -15.70 -7.04
C LEU A 46 -24.69 -15.34 -8.38
N GLN A 47 -23.95 -16.25 -9.02
CA GLN A 47 -23.35 -16.02 -10.34
C GLN A 47 -24.41 -15.88 -11.44
N VAL A 48 -25.60 -16.48 -11.25
CA VAL A 48 -26.77 -16.35 -12.14
C VAL A 48 -27.43 -14.97 -11.98
N TYR A 49 -27.50 -14.45 -10.75
CA TYR A 49 -28.09 -13.15 -10.42
C TYR A 49 -27.10 -12.25 -9.67
N PRO A 50 -26.07 -11.71 -10.35
CA PRO A 50 -25.01 -10.96 -9.70
C PRO A 50 -25.51 -9.68 -9.05
N LYS A 51 -26.62 -9.10 -9.52
CA LYS A 51 -27.15 -7.84 -8.97
C LYS A 51 -27.47 -7.90 -7.47
N VAL A 52 -27.75 -9.08 -6.91
CA VAL A 52 -28.02 -9.26 -5.47
C VAL A 52 -26.77 -9.01 -4.63
N SER A 53 -25.55 -9.24 -5.15
CA SER A 53 -24.29 -9.04 -4.44
C SER A 53 -23.76 -7.59 -4.50
N THR A 54 -24.44 -6.71 -5.23
CA THR A 54 -24.05 -5.29 -5.37
C THR A 54 -23.81 -4.56 -4.03
N PRO A 55 -24.72 -4.61 -3.03
CA PRO A 55 -24.50 -3.90 -1.77
C PRO A 55 -23.29 -4.44 -1.00
N LEU A 56 -23.06 -5.76 -1.05
CA LEU A 56 -21.90 -6.39 -0.42
C LEU A 56 -20.59 -5.98 -1.11
N TYR A 57 -20.57 -5.98 -2.45
CA TYR A 57 -19.43 -5.51 -3.25
C TYR A 57 -19.05 -4.07 -2.90
N ILE A 58 -20.03 -3.16 -2.87
CA ILE A 58 -19.79 -1.74 -2.55
C ILE A 58 -19.27 -1.59 -1.12
N ALA A 59 -19.86 -2.29 -0.15
CA ALA A 59 -19.41 -2.25 1.24
C ALA A 59 -17.96 -2.72 1.38
N GLN A 60 -17.60 -3.85 0.74
CA GLN A 60 -16.25 -4.38 0.78
C GLN A 60 -15.24 -3.46 0.08
N VAL A 61 -15.58 -2.90 -1.08
CA VAL A 61 -14.72 -1.94 -1.80
C VAL A 61 -14.49 -0.68 -0.96
N LYS A 62 -15.53 -0.17 -0.30
CA LYS A 62 -15.41 1.00 0.59
C LYS A 62 -14.55 0.70 1.82
N LEU A 63 -14.68 -0.48 2.41
CA LEU A 63 -13.80 -0.90 3.50
C LEU A 63 -12.36 -1.03 3.01
N GLY A 64 -12.15 -1.66 1.85
CA GLY A 64 -10.85 -1.78 1.22
C GLY A 64 -10.18 -0.43 0.94
N SER A 65 -10.95 0.59 0.54
CA SER A 65 -10.40 1.92 0.29
C SER A 65 -9.98 2.64 1.59
N VAL A 66 -10.74 2.49 2.68
CA VAL A 66 -10.38 3.03 4.00
C VAL A 66 -9.13 2.33 4.55
N ILE A 67 -9.07 1.00 4.42
CA ILE A 67 -7.91 0.21 4.83
C ILE A 67 -6.69 0.58 3.99
N GLY A 68 -6.83 0.67 2.67
CA GLY A 68 -5.76 1.10 1.76
C GLY A 68 -5.28 2.52 2.07
N TRP A 69 -6.21 3.41 2.45
CA TRP A 69 -5.87 4.74 2.94
C TRP A 69 -5.02 4.67 4.20
N CYS A 70 -5.40 3.86 5.19
CA CYS A 70 -4.62 3.69 6.42
C CYS A 70 -3.23 3.09 6.15
N ILE A 71 -3.16 2.02 5.36
CA ILE A 71 -1.93 1.30 5.03
C ILE A 71 -0.94 2.22 4.32
N SER A 72 -1.36 3.07 3.38
CA SER A 72 -0.41 3.93 2.69
C SER A 72 0.28 4.94 3.61
N ARG A 73 -0.43 5.45 4.63
CA ARG A 73 0.17 6.34 5.65
C ARG A 73 1.05 5.55 6.59
N ALA A 74 0.58 4.40 7.06
CA ALA A 74 1.35 3.52 7.93
C ALA A 74 2.68 3.12 7.26
N THR A 75 2.64 2.68 6.00
CA THR A 75 3.83 2.33 5.23
C THR A 75 4.80 3.50 5.11
N LEU A 76 4.30 4.72 4.84
CA LEU A 76 5.17 5.90 4.78
C LEU A 76 5.86 6.20 6.12
N VAL A 77 5.11 6.11 7.23
CA VAL A 77 5.65 6.31 8.58
C VAL A 77 6.68 5.24 8.91
N VAL A 78 6.38 3.97 8.62
CA VAL A 78 7.29 2.84 8.85
C VAL A 78 8.56 3.00 8.03
N LEU A 79 8.44 3.33 6.74
CA LEU A 79 9.58 3.56 5.85
C LEU A 79 10.43 4.74 6.33
N PHE A 80 9.80 5.84 6.76
CA PHE A 80 10.51 6.98 7.35
C PHE A 80 11.26 6.58 8.62
N ALA A 81 10.58 5.93 9.55
CA ALA A 81 11.14 5.57 10.85
C ALA A 81 12.22 4.47 10.77
N LEU A 82 12.08 3.49 9.88
CA LEU A 82 13.01 2.36 9.78
C LEU A 82 14.14 2.59 8.78
N VAL A 83 13.98 3.46 7.79
CA VAL A 83 15.00 3.69 6.76
C VAL A 83 15.62 5.06 6.94
N PHE A 84 14.83 6.13 6.87
CA PHE A 84 15.36 7.49 6.85
C PHE A 84 15.90 7.94 8.21
N VAL A 85 15.23 7.63 9.31
CA VAL A 85 15.69 7.99 10.67
C VAL A 85 17.03 7.34 11.02
N PRO A 86 17.23 6.01 10.91
CA PRO A 86 18.53 5.42 11.21
C PRO A 86 19.60 5.86 10.23
N LEU A 87 19.27 6.10 8.95
CA LEU A 87 20.23 6.66 8.00
C LEU A 87 20.73 8.04 8.44
N GLY A 88 19.81 8.91 8.88
CA GLY A 88 20.16 10.22 9.45
C GLY A 88 20.98 10.09 10.74
N LEU A 89 20.67 9.12 11.60
CA LEU A 89 21.43 8.84 12.81
C LEU A 89 22.86 8.37 12.48
N VAL A 90 23.02 7.49 11.49
CA VAL A 90 24.32 7.05 10.99
C VAL A 90 25.14 8.24 10.47
N PHE A 91 24.55 9.13 9.67
CA PHE A 91 25.23 10.35 9.23
C PHE A 91 25.61 11.29 10.38
N ARG A 92 24.78 11.36 11.42
CA ARG A 92 25.08 12.12 12.64
C ARG A 92 26.27 11.54 13.40
N ILE A 93 26.35 10.21 13.54
CA ILE A 93 27.47 9.51 14.21
C ILE A 93 28.77 9.66 13.41
N ILE A 94 28.72 9.54 12.08
CA ILE A 94 29.87 9.72 11.19
C ILE A 94 30.35 11.20 11.17
N GLY A 95 29.54 12.14 11.67
CA GLY A 95 29.87 13.56 11.67
C GLY A 95 29.75 14.21 10.29
N ARG A 96 29.11 13.54 9.32
CA ARG A 96 28.98 14.03 7.95
C ARG A 96 27.89 15.09 7.88
N ASN A 97 28.29 16.36 7.87
CA ASN A 97 27.37 17.50 7.73
C ASN A 97 26.98 17.70 6.26
N VAL A 98 26.28 16.74 5.65
CA VAL A 98 25.88 16.79 4.23
C VAL A 98 24.90 17.93 3.92
N LEU A 99 24.13 18.38 4.91
CA LEU A 99 23.13 19.44 4.75
C LEU A 99 23.67 20.84 5.10
N GLY A 100 24.91 20.96 5.58
CA GLY A 100 25.42 22.25 6.07
C GLY A 100 24.59 22.85 7.21
N ALA A 101 23.81 22.03 7.91
CA ALA A 101 22.79 22.48 8.87
C ALA A 101 23.37 22.87 10.25
N ARG A 102 24.69 22.71 10.44
CA ARG A 102 25.39 23.22 11.62
C ARG A 102 25.73 24.68 11.40
N LEU A 103 25.29 25.53 12.31
CA LEU A 103 25.79 26.89 12.48
C LEU A 103 27.29 26.82 12.80
N ASP A 104 28.10 27.17 11.81
CA ASP A 104 29.54 27.19 11.94
C ASP A 104 29.93 28.51 12.63
N LYS A 105 30.52 28.44 13.83
CA LYS A 105 30.85 29.66 14.61
C LYS A 105 31.98 30.48 13.98
N GLU A 106 32.74 29.90 13.06
CA GLU A 106 33.83 30.58 12.35
C GLU A 106 33.39 31.28 11.06
N ASN A 107 32.19 30.98 10.52
CA ASN A 107 31.72 31.57 9.27
C ASN A 107 30.61 32.60 9.55
N ASP A 108 30.83 33.85 9.16
CA ASP A 108 29.87 34.96 9.30
C ASP A 108 28.59 34.78 8.46
N SER A 109 28.58 33.85 7.50
CA SER A 109 27.46 33.65 6.59
C SER A 109 27.35 32.22 6.09
N TYR A 110 26.10 31.79 5.83
CA TYR A 110 25.78 30.53 5.16
C TYR A 110 26.18 30.50 3.67
N LEU A 111 26.60 31.64 3.11
CA LEU A 111 26.97 31.75 1.70
C LEU A 111 28.31 31.06 1.43
N ILE A 112 28.25 29.96 0.68
CA ILE A 112 29.45 29.28 0.17
C ILE A 112 30.07 30.18 -0.91
N SER A 113 31.27 30.68 -0.66
CA SER A 113 32.01 31.49 -1.63
C SER A 113 32.30 30.69 -2.89
N ARG A 114 31.86 31.21 -4.04
CA ARG A 114 32.09 30.56 -5.33
C ARG A 114 33.46 30.97 -5.85
N GLN A 115 34.35 30.01 -6.04
CA GLN A 115 35.66 30.26 -6.64
C GLN A 115 35.59 30.56 -8.14
N LYS A 116 34.48 30.22 -8.81
CA LYS A 116 34.30 30.42 -10.25
C LYS A 116 33.06 31.27 -10.52
N GLN A 117 33.25 32.35 -11.28
CA GLN A 117 32.14 33.19 -11.74
C GLN A 117 31.28 32.42 -12.77
N PRO A 118 29.94 32.59 -12.74
CA PRO A 118 29.07 31.95 -13.72
C PRO A 118 29.42 32.44 -15.12
N VAL A 119 29.55 31.51 -16.06
CA VAL A 119 29.79 31.83 -17.46
C VAL A 119 28.47 32.30 -18.09
N SER A 120 28.56 33.16 -19.11
CA SER A 120 27.41 33.69 -19.83
C SER A 120 26.48 32.58 -20.34
N MET A 121 25.20 32.64 -19.97
CA MET A 121 24.16 31.65 -20.34
C MET A 121 23.64 31.82 -21.77
N LYS A 122 24.39 32.52 -22.64
CA LYS A 122 23.93 32.97 -23.97
C LYS A 122 23.59 31.82 -24.94
N ASN A 123 24.13 30.61 -24.71
CA ASN A 123 23.93 29.43 -25.56
C ASN A 123 23.44 28.20 -24.76
N GLN A 124 22.56 28.39 -23.76
CA GLN A 124 22.10 27.29 -22.90
C GLN A 124 20.93 26.48 -23.49
N PHE A 125 20.37 26.91 -24.63
CA PHE A 125 19.30 26.21 -25.35
C PHE A 125 19.69 26.01 -26.82
#